data_AF-A0A645HAB9-F1
#
_entry.id   AF-A0A645HAB9-F1
#
_cell.length_a   1.000
_cell.length_b   1.000
_cell.length_c   1.000
_cell.angle_alpha   90.00
_cell.angle_beta   90.00
_cell.angle_gamma   90.00
#
_symmetry.space_group_name_H-M   'P 1'
#
loop_
_entity.id
_entity.type
_entity.pdbx_description
1 polymer ?
#
loop_
_entity_poly.entity_id
_entity_poly.type
_entity_poly.pdbx_seq_one_letter_code
_entity_poly.pdbx_strand_id
1 'polypeptide(L)'
;MDVSDVKNPKQLVSYTMKNPKGLGVDKGMLFLCDDGLKIYKITTPNILMSNELAHYSGMEGYDLIPFNNVLMMITDDGLYQYDYSKVNEIKLLSKLNFEK
;
A
#
# COMPACT_ATOMS: atom_id res chain seq x y z
N MET A 1 -9.31 6.90 -10.81
CA MET A 1 -9.51 8.09 -11.65
C MET A 1 -8.85 7.85 -12.99
N ASP A 2 -9.47 8.22 -14.08
CA ASP A 2 -8.82 8.36 -15.38
C ASP A 2 -8.43 9.84 -15.55
N VAL A 3 -7.15 10.08 -15.78
CA VAL A 3 -6.55 11.42 -15.92
C VAL A 3 -5.96 11.62 -17.32
N SER A 4 -6.39 10.84 -18.31
CA SER A 4 -5.96 10.97 -19.71
C SER A 4 -6.29 12.35 -20.30
N ASP A 5 -7.34 13.00 -19.80
CA ASP A 5 -7.57 14.44 -19.93
C ASP A 5 -7.41 15.10 -18.56
N VAL A 6 -6.27 15.76 -18.34
CA VAL A 6 -5.93 16.42 -17.08
C VAL A 6 -6.88 17.57 -16.73
N LYS A 7 -7.57 18.16 -17.70
CA LYS A 7 -8.56 19.22 -17.46
C LYS A 7 -9.92 18.65 -17.05
N ASN A 8 -10.20 17.41 -17.42
CA ASN A 8 -11.48 16.74 -17.17
C ASN A 8 -11.26 15.32 -16.61
N PRO A 9 -10.73 15.18 -15.39
CA PRO A 9 -10.52 13.87 -14.78
C PRO A 9 -11.86 13.14 -14.58
N LYS A 10 -11.87 11.83 -14.85
CA LYS A 10 -13.06 10.99 -14.74
C LYS A 10 -12.94 10.02 -13.57
N GLN A 11 -13.91 10.06 -12.66
CA GLN A 11 -14.01 9.05 -11.61
C GLN A 11 -14.54 7.74 -12.19
N LEU A 12 -13.69 6.70 -12.18
CA LEU A 12 -14.06 5.36 -12.64
C LEU A 12 -14.78 4.56 -11.54
N VAL A 13 -14.27 4.65 -10.30
CA VAL A 13 -14.72 3.91 -9.13
C VAL A 13 -14.26 4.64 -7.87
N SER A 14 -14.98 4.45 -6.77
CA SER A 14 -14.55 4.85 -5.42
C SER A 14 -14.88 3.72 -4.46
N TYR A 15 -14.01 3.49 -3.49
CA TYR A 15 -14.15 2.46 -2.47
C TYR A 15 -14.07 3.08 -1.09
N THR A 16 -14.94 2.63 -0.20
CA THR A 16 -14.90 3.01 1.21
C THR A 16 -13.72 2.30 1.89
N MET A 17 -12.92 3.06 2.63
CA MET A 17 -11.78 2.59 3.41
C MET A 17 -11.94 3.03 4.87
N LYS A 18 -11.16 2.47 5.80
CA LYS A 18 -11.29 2.79 7.23
C LYS A 18 -10.62 4.11 7.58
N ASN A 19 -9.36 4.27 7.22
CA ASN A 19 -8.55 5.48 7.40
C ASN A 19 -7.31 5.42 6.48
N PRO A 20 -7.49 5.54 5.15
CA PRO A 20 -6.39 5.39 4.20
C PRO A 20 -5.41 6.56 4.29
N LYS A 21 -4.11 6.28 4.39
CA LYS A 21 -3.06 7.32 4.52
C LYS A 21 -2.05 7.29 3.37
N GLY A 22 -1.33 6.18 3.23
CA GLY A 22 -0.29 5.97 2.23
C GLY A 22 -0.68 4.92 1.20
N LEU A 23 -0.23 5.09 -0.03
CA LEU A 23 -0.43 4.11 -1.09
C LEU A 23 0.78 4.03 -2.02
N GLY A 24 1.01 2.85 -2.59
CA GLY A 24 2.09 2.63 -3.53
C GLY A 24 1.72 1.52 -4.52
N VAL A 25 2.23 1.63 -5.74
CA VAL A 25 1.99 0.64 -6.79
C VAL A 25 3.33 0.07 -7.25
N ASP A 26 3.45 -1.25 -7.22
CA ASP A 26 4.60 -1.96 -7.80
C ASP A 26 4.15 -3.30 -8.40
N LYS A 27 4.72 -3.68 -9.55
CA LYS A 27 4.48 -4.97 -10.21
C LYS A 27 3.00 -5.39 -10.34
N GLY A 28 2.12 -4.42 -10.60
CA GLY A 28 0.68 -4.67 -10.74
C GLY A 28 -0.05 -4.93 -9.41
N MET A 29 0.56 -4.55 -8.29
CA MET A 29 -0.04 -4.62 -6.95
C MET A 29 -0.21 -3.21 -6.38
N LEU A 30 -1.28 -3.02 -5.62
CA LEU A 30 -1.53 -1.83 -4.81
C LEU A 30 -1.24 -2.17 -3.36
N PHE A 31 -0.33 -1.42 -2.75
CA PHE A 31 -0.05 -1.42 -1.32
C PHE A 31 -0.77 -0.21 -0.71
N LEU A 32 -1.43 -0.41 0.44
CA LEU A 32 -2.24 0.62 1.09
C LEU A 32 -2.04 0.58 2.61
N CYS A 33 -1.75 1.73 3.22
CA CYS A 33 -1.87 1.93 4.66
C CYS A 33 -3.33 2.22 5.00
N ASP A 34 -4.08 1.20 5.40
CA ASP A 34 -5.48 1.29 5.84
C ASP A 34 -5.78 0.12 6.80
N ASP A 35 -5.94 0.40 8.10
CA ASP A 35 -6.08 -0.62 9.15
C ASP A 35 -4.89 -1.60 9.21
N GLY A 36 -3.67 -1.08 9.09
CA GLY A 36 -2.48 -1.85 8.80
C GLY A 36 -2.03 -1.73 7.34
N LEU A 37 -1.33 -2.76 6.86
CA LEU A 37 -0.91 -2.88 5.46
C LEU A 37 -1.87 -3.81 4.71
N LYS A 38 -2.52 -3.30 3.67
CA LYS A 38 -3.31 -4.09 2.72
C LYS A 38 -2.63 -4.14 1.37
N ILE A 39 -2.68 -5.31 0.72
CA ILE A 39 -2.07 -5.54 -0.59
C ILE A 39 -3.14 -6.12 -1.52
N TYR A 40 -3.36 -5.47 -2.66
CA TYR A 40 -4.32 -5.88 -3.67
C TYR A 40 -3.64 -6.17 -5.00
N LYS A 41 -4.17 -7.12 -5.78
CA LYS A 41 -3.81 -7.28 -7.19
C LYS A 41 -4.63 -6.32 -8.05
N ILE A 42 -3.95 -5.49 -8.84
CA ILE A 42 -4.59 -4.59 -9.79
C ILE A 42 -4.87 -5.38 -11.07
N THR A 43 -6.15 -5.55 -11.41
CA THR A 43 -6.59 -6.10 -12.70
C THR A 43 -7.44 -5.08 -13.45
N THR A 44 -8.57 -4.69 -12.87
CA THR A 44 -9.42 -3.61 -13.34
C THR A 44 -9.95 -2.81 -12.16
N PRO A 45 -10.20 -1.49 -12.31
CA PRO A 45 -10.56 -0.64 -11.18
C PRO A 45 -11.79 -1.11 -10.40
N ASN A 46 -12.77 -1.73 -11.06
CA ASN A 46 -14.07 -2.10 -10.51
C ASN A 46 -14.09 -3.36 -9.62
N ILE A 47 -13.05 -4.20 -9.65
CA ILE A 47 -12.98 -5.44 -8.84
C ILE A 47 -11.81 -5.44 -7.85
N LEU A 48 -11.20 -4.28 -7.59
CA LEU A 48 -10.02 -4.17 -6.74
C LEU A 48 -10.23 -4.81 -5.36
N MET A 49 -11.35 -4.52 -4.70
CA MET A 49 -11.67 -5.04 -3.36
C MET A 49 -11.84 -6.56 -3.31
N SER A 50 -12.16 -7.19 -4.45
CA SER A 50 -12.26 -8.65 -4.55
C SER A 50 -10.90 -9.33 -4.79
N ASN A 51 -9.85 -8.54 -5.03
CA ASN A 51 -8.51 -9.00 -5.36
C ASN A 51 -7.51 -8.74 -4.22
N GLU A 52 -7.95 -8.84 -2.96
CA GLU A 52 -7.05 -8.76 -1.82
C GLU A 52 -6.08 -9.95 -1.82
N LEU A 53 -4.79 -9.67 -1.69
CA LEU A 53 -3.73 -10.67 -1.60
C LEU A 53 -3.35 -10.92 -0.14
N ALA A 54 -3.25 -9.85 0.65
CA ALA A 54 -2.88 -9.93 2.06
C ALA A 54 -3.37 -8.71 2.84
N HIS A 55 -3.62 -8.92 4.13
CA HIS A 55 -3.88 -7.86 5.11
C HIS A 55 -3.06 -8.15 6.37
N TYR A 56 -2.13 -7.25 6.68
CA TYR A 56 -1.30 -7.28 7.88
C TYR A 56 -1.74 -6.18 8.83
N SER A 57 -2.49 -6.55 9.87
CA SER A 57 -2.98 -5.61 10.88
C SER A 57 -1.88 -5.15 11.83
N GLY A 58 -2.10 -4.01 12.51
CA GLY A 58 -1.16 -3.46 13.51
C GLY A 58 0.07 -2.75 12.92
N MET A 59 0.18 -2.69 11.60
CA MET A 59 1.21 -1.92 10.88
C MET A 59 0.63 -0.55 10.51
N GLU A 60 0.41 0.33 11.50
CA GLU A 60 -0.23 1.63 11.27
C GLU A 60 0.75 2.62 10.62
N GLY A 61 0.88 2.54 9.30
CA GLY A 61 1.75 3.41 8.52
C GLY A 61 1.10 4.74 8.16
N TYR A 62 1.88 5.82 8.18
CA TYR A 62 1.51 7.10 7.57
C TYR A 62 1.71 7.09 6.07
N ASP A 63 2.79 6.47 5.61
CA ASP A 63 3.11 6.36 4.19
C ASP A 63 3.85 5.05 3.90
N LEU A 64 3.82 4.60 2.64
CA LEU A 64 4.58 3.45 2.19
C LEU A 64 5.13 3.66 0.77
N ILE A 65 6.28 3.06 0.49
CA ILE A 65 6.95 3.12 -0.79
C ILE A 65 7.44 1.71 -1.14
N PRO A 66 6.78 0.99 -2.05
CA PRO A 66 7.28 -0.27 -2.58
C PRO A 66 8.32 0.00 -3.67
N PHE A 67 9.51 -0.58 -3.54
CA PHE A 67 10.56 -0.49 -4.56
C PHE A 67 11.49 -1.70 -4.50
N ASN A 68 11.76 -2.34 -5.65
CA ASN A 68 12.71 -3.45 -5.75
C ASN A 68 12.52 -4.57 -4.69
N ASN A 69 11.28 -5.00 -4.48
CA ASN A 69 10.92 -5.99 -3.44
C ASN A 69 11.13 -5.52 -1.99
N VAL A 70 11.47 -4.25 -1.75
CA VAL A 70 11.54 -3.66 -0.41
C VAL A 70 10.38 -2.68 -0.22
N LEU A 71 9.50 -2.97 0.73
CA LEU A 71 8.43 -2.09 1.15
C LEU A 71 8.96 -1.24 2.31
N MET A 72 9.16 0.04 2.03
CA MET A 72 9.52 1.04 3.02
C MET A 72 8.23 1.60 3.61
N MET A 73 7.98 1.36 4.89
CA MET A 73 6.77 1.78 5.58
C MET A 73 7.13 2.73 6.72
N ILE A 74 6.54 3.92 6.69
CA ILE A 74 6.80 4.98 7.65
C ILE A 74 5.70 4.96 8.70
N THR A 75 6.06 4.75 9.96
CA THR A 75 5.15 4.78 11.13
C THR A 75 5.48 5.98 12.02
N ASP A 76 4.89 6.05 13.20
CA ASP A 76 5.19 7.08 14.22
C ASP A 76 6.57 6.91 14.87
N ASP A 77 7.05 5.66 14.91
CA ASP A 77 8.26 5.29 15.65
C ASP A 77 9.44 4.89 14.76
N GLY A 78 9.27 4.83 13.44
CA GLY A 78 10.38 4.61 12.53
C GLY A 78 10.01 4.32 11.09
N LEU A 79 11.06 4.04 10.31
CA LEU A 79 10.97 3.49 8.97
C LEU A 79 11.24 1.99 9.02
N TYR A 80 10.22 1.19 8.74
CA TYR A 80 10.30 -0.24 8.61
C TYR A 80 10.57 -0.62 7.16
N GLN A 81 11.44 -1.60 6.95
CA GLN A 81 11.73 -2.14 5.63
C GLN A 81 11.34 -3.61 5.61
N TYR A 82 10.44 -4.00 4.71
CA TYR A 82 10.00 -5.39 4.53
C TYR A 82 10.38 -5.93 3.16
N ASP A 83 10.87 -7.15 3.08
CA ASP A 83 10.92 -7.91 1.82
C ASP A 83 9.51 -8.40 1.48
N TYR A 84 8.99 -7.96 0.33
CA TYR A 84 7.68 -8.39 -0.20
C TYR A 84 7.79 -9.31 -1.41
N SER A 85 8.96 -9.93 -1.66
CA SER A 85 9.13 -10.93 -2.73
C SER A 85 8.10 -12.07 -2.65
N LYS A 86 7.58 -12.35 -1.45
CA LYS A 86 6.41 -13.19 -1.21
C LYS A 86 5.35 -12.40 -0.46
N VAL A 87 4.33 -11.91 -1.18
CA VAL A 87 3.29 -11.02 -0.63
C VAL A 87 2.45 -11.60 0.51
N ASN A 88 2.36 -12.93 0.61
CA ASN A 88 1.63 -13.61 1.68
C ASN A 88 2.53 -13.87 2.91
N GLU A 89 3.82 -13.59 2.81
CA GLU A 89 4.83 -13.86 3.84
C GLU A 89 5.93 -12.79 3.78
N ILE A 90 5.56 -11.52 4.00
CA ILE A 90 6.55 -10.44 4.05
C ILE A 90 7.52 -10.63 5.22
N LYS A 91 8.76 -10.18 5.06
CA LYS A 91 9.81 -10.35 6.07
C LYS A 91 10.41 -9.02 6.46
N LEU A 92 10.46 -8.71 7.76
CA LEU A 92 11.16 -7.53 8.23
C LEU A 92 12.65 -7.65 7.93
N LEU A 93 13.19 -6.69 7.19
CA LEU A 93 14.60 -6.56 6.85
C LEU A 93 15.32 -5.67 7.87
N SER A 94 14.74 -4.51 8.17
CA SER A 94 15.33 -3.55 9.09
C SER A 94 14.26 -2.59 9.64
N LYS A 95 14.64 -1.87 10.71
CA LYS A 95 13.92 -0.72 11.22
C LYS A 95 14.92 0.40 11.52
N LEU A 96 14.67 1.57 10.97
CA LEU A 96 15.33 2.81 11.39
C LEU A 96 14.40 3.52 12.37
N ASN A 97 14.80 3.59 13.64
CA ASN A 97 13.99 4.29 14.64
C ASN A 97 14.03 5.80 14.38
N PHE A 98 12.90 6.47 14.58
CA PHE A 98 12.91 7.92 14.72
C PHE A 98 13.28 8.25 16.17
N GLU A 99 14.35 9.01 16.36
CA GLU A 99 14.70 9.54 17.67
C GLU A 99 13.67 10.59 18.07
N LYS A 100 13.34 10.62 19.37
CA LYS A 100 12.49 11.65 19.97
C LYS A 100 13.33 12.79 20.49
#